data_AF-A0A2V5NZH3-F1
#
_entry.id   AF-A0A2V5NZH3-F1
#
_cell.length_a   1.000
_cell.length_b   1.000
_cell.length_c   1.000
_cell.angle_alpha   90.00
_cell.angle_beta   90.00
_cell.angle_gamma   90.00
#
_symmetry.space_group_name_H-M   'P 1'
#
loop_
_entity.id
_entity.type
_entity.pdbx_description
1 polymer ?
#
loop_
_entity_poly.entity_id
_entity_poly.type
_entity_poly.pdbx_seq_one_letter_code
_entity_poly.pdbx_strand_id
1 'polypeptide(L)' 'MKIVILGRTGLIGSKVVSLLRARSHEVVAASPSKGIDSIT' A
#
# COMPACT_ATOMS: atom_id res chain seq x y z
N MET A 1 8.29 -9.92 -2.68
CA MET A 1 7.60 -9.80 -1.36
C MET A 1 6.25 -9.14 -1.55
N LYS A 2 5.27 -9.50 -0.71
CA LYS A 2 3.92 -8.92 -0.70
C LYS A 2 3.83 -7.87 0.40
N ILE A 3 3.41 -6.66 0.04
CA ILE A 3 3.41 -5.48 0.91
C ILE A 3 2.00 -4.88 0.91
N VAL A 4 1.46 -4.65 2.09
CA VAL A 4 0.16 -4.00 2.28
C VAL A 4 0.38 -2.54 2.66
N ILE A 5 -0.31 -1.61 1.99
CA ILE A 5 -0.19 -0.16 2.23
C ILE A 5 -1.57 0.44 2.53
N LEU A 6 -1.66 1.12 3.66
CA LEU A 6 -2.75 2.04 4.01
C LEU A 6 -2.44 3.44 3.43
N GLY A 7 -3.43 4.11 2.84
CA GLY A 7 -3.26 5.49 2.36
C GLY A 7 -2.50 5.67 1.04
N ARG A 8 -2.53 4.66 0.14
CA ARG A 8 -1.80 4.70 -1.15
C ARG A 8 -2.19 5.83 -2.12
N THR A 9 -3.31 6.51 -1.89
CA THR A 9 -3.84 7.57 -2.77
C THR A 9 -3.19 8.93 -2.52
N GLY A 10 -2.48 9.11 -1.39
CA GLY A 10 -1.76 10.34 -1.10
C GLY A 10 -0.47 10.51 -1.92
N LEU A 11 0.11 11.71 -1.87
CA LEU A 11 1.35 12.05 -2.57
C LEU A 11 2.51 11.10 -2.21
N ILE A 12 2.62 10.74 -0.93
CA ILE A 12 3.68 9.84 -0.44
C ILE A 12 3.37 8.39 -0.83
N GLY A 13 2.15 7.93 -0.52
CA GLY A 13 1.74 6.55 -0.79
C GLY A 13 1.86 6.16 -2.26
N SER A 14 1.50 7.06 -3.18
CA SER A 14 1.62 6.84 -4.63
C SER A 14 3.07 6.68 -5.11
N LYS A 15 3.99 7.49 -4.57
CA LYS A 15 5.44 7.37 -4.84
C LYS A 15 6.01 6.06 -4.30
N VAL A 16 5.66 5.71 -3.06
CA VAL A 16 6.13 4.47 -2.42
C VAL A 16 5.65 3.24 -3.20
N VAL A 17 4.38 3.18 -3.59
CA VAL A 17 3.83 2.09 -4.43
C VAL A 17 4.64 1.94 -5.73
N SER A 18 4.94 3.06 -6.38
CA SER A 18 5.67 3.06 -7.67
C SER A 18 7.09 2.50 -7.51
N LEU A 19 7.80 2.92 -6.46
CA LEU A 19 9.15 2.42 -6.15
C LEU A 19 9.14 0.93 -5.80
N LEU A 20 8.15 0.48 -5.02
CA LEU A 20 8.04 -0.93 -4.62
C LEU A 20 7.70 -1.84 -5.81
N ARG A 21 6.80 -1.41 -6.69
CA ARG A 21 6.49 -2.15 -7.92
C ARG A 21 7.69 -2.23 -8.87
N ALA A 22 8.46 -1.16 -9.00
CA ALA A 22 9.69 -1.15 -9.81
C ALA A 22 10.72 -2.18 -9.31
N ARG A 23 10.70 -2.49 -8.01
CA ARG A 23 11.54 -3.53 -7.38
C ARG A 23 10.90 -4.93 -7.38
N SER A 24 9.88 -5.15 -8.21
CA SER A 24 9.14 -6.43 -8.29
C SER A 24 8.49 -6.86 -6.98
N HIS A 25 8.03 -5.91 -6.16
CA HIS A 25 7.19 -6.20 -5.00
C HIS A 25 5.70 -6.15 -5.38
N GLU A 26 4.91 -7.08 -4.85
CA GLU A 26 3.45 -7.07 -4.96
C GLU A 26 2.90 -6.10 -3.92
N VAL A 27 2.17 -5.08 -4.36
CA VAL A 27 1.63 -4.03 -3.47
C VAL A 27 0.11 -4.10 -3.44
N VAL A 28 -0.44 -4.35 -2.26
CA VAL A 28 -1.88 -4.42 -1.98
C VAL A 28 -2.32 -3.18 -1.22
N ALA A 29 -3.41 -2.55 -1.67
CA ALA A 29 -3.95 -1.36 -1.04
C ALA A 29 -5.02 -1.72 0.00
N ALA A 30 -4.73 -1.44 1.27
CA ALA A 30 -5.66 -1.59 2.37
C ALA A 30 -6.36 -0.26 2.71
N SER A 31 -7.62 -0.36 3.13
CA SER A 31 -8.36 0.75 3.73
C SER A 31 -9.46 0.21 4.65
N PRO A 32 -9.82 0.94 5.73
CA PRO A 32 -10.93 0.56 6.61
C PRO A 32 -12.26 0.40 5.85
N SER A 33 -12.49 1.23 4.82
CA SER A 33 -13.66 1.13 3.94
C SER A 33 -13.78 -0.18 3.16
N LYS A 34 -12.70 -0.96 3.07
CA LYS A 34 -12.69 -2.31 2.49
C LYS A 34 -12.81 -3.40 3.55
N GLY A 35 -13.13 -3.04 4.80
CA GLY A 35 -13.18 -3.94 5.94
C GLY A 35 -11.80 -4.44 6.37
N ILE A 36 -10.75 -3.65 6.14
CA ILE A 36 -9.37 -4.00 6.52
C ILE A 36 -8.94 -3.12 7.68
N ASP A 37 -8.81 -3.72 8.86
CA ASP A 37 -8.35 -3.06 10.08
C ASP A 37 -6.86 -3.30 10.33
N SER A 38 -6.22 -2.31 10.95
CA SER A 38 -4.81 -2.34 11.34
C SER A 38 -4.73 -2.30 12.85
N ILE A 39 -4.11 -3.31 13.45
CA ILE A 39 -3.72 -3.28 14.88
C ILE A 39 -2.28 -2.78 14.92
N THR A 40 -2.03 -1.71 15.66
CA THR A 40 -0.70 -1.12 15.83
C THR A 40 -0.07 -1.61 17.13
#